data_AF-A0A4P2PWD9-F1
#
_entry.id   AF-A0A4P2PWD9-F1
#
_cell.length_a   1.000
_cell.length_b   1.000
_cell.length_c   1.000
_cell.angle_alpha   90.00
_cell.angle_beta   90.00
_cell.angle_gamma   90.00
#
_symmetry.space_group_name_H-M   'P 1'
#
loop_
_entity.id
_entity.type
_entity.pdbx_description
1 polymer ?
#
loop_
_entity_poly.entity_id
_entity_poly.type
_entity_poly.pdbx_seq_one_letter_code
_entity_poly.pdbx_strand_id
1 'polypeptide(L)'
;MSQASGRSSEVGGLLLGALIAAFAHVLLTLLGEAGERAGLDRLLKTNTVKHRTLSLYNQGCYWYTAIPNMREERLVQLMTAYGEVLREHAVTREILGTI
;
A
#
# COMPACT_ATOMS: atom_id res chain seq x y z
N MET A 1 -3.85 43.49 12.69
CA MET A 1 -4.01 42.15 13.31
C MET A 1 -4.74 41.21 12.35
N SER A 2 -4.09 40.73 11.27
CA SER A 2 -4.72 39.88 10.25
C SER A 2 -3.75 38.84 9.65
N GLN A 3 -2.96 38.17 10.50
CA GLN A 3 -2.03 37.10 10.07
C GLN A 3 -2.24 35.77 10.82
N ALA A 4 -3.16 35.70 11.79
CA ALA A 4 -3.38 34.48 12.59
C ALA A 4 -4.34 33.46 11.92
N SER A 5 -5.25 33.90 11.05
CA SER A 5 -6.31 33.04 10.49
C SER A 5 -5.84 32.14 9.34
N GLY A 6 -4.85 32.55 8.54
CA GLY A 6 -4.37 31.76 7.39
C GLY A 6 -3.48 30.58 7.77
N ARG A 7 -2.73 30.69 8.87
CA ARG A 7 -1.79 29.65 9.31
C ARG A 7 -2.51 28.43 9.90
N SER A 8 -3.73 28.58 10.40
CA SER A 8 -4.52 27.47 10.96
C SER A 8 -5.15 26.59 9.86
N SER A 9 -5.58 27.19 8.73
CA SER A 9 -6.06 26.46 7.56
C SER A 9 -4.97 25.68 6.82
N GLU A 10 -3.75 26.23 6.73
CA GLU A 10 -2.61 25.51 6.13
C GLU A 10 -2.18 24.32 6.99
N VAL A 11 -2.12 24.49 8.31
CA VAL A 11 -1.74 23.41 9.23
C VAL A 11 -2.78 22.28 9.24
N GLY A 12 -4.08 22.62 9.12
CA GLY A 12 -5.15 21.63 8.94
C GLY A 12 -5.01 20.83 7.64
N GLY A 13 -4.65 21.49 6.53
CA GLY A 13 -4.37 20.82 5.25
C GLY A 13 -3.12 19.92 5.30
N LEU A 14 -2.07 20.35 5.99
CA LEU A 14 -0.83 19.59 6.17
C LEU A 14 -1.03 18.34 7.05
N LEU A 15 -1.83 18.43 8.12
CA LEU A 15 -2.18 17.31 8.98
C LEU A 15 -3.01 16.25 8.25
N LEU A 16 -4.02 16.68 7.48
CA LEU A 16 -4.83 15.78 6.68
C LEU A 16 -3.99 15.09 5.59
N GLY A 17 -3.12 15.86 4.91
CA GLY A 17 -2.19 15.33 3.93
C GLY A 17 -1.23 14.29 4.51
N ALA A 18 -0.70 14.53 5.72
CA ALA A 18 0.16 13.59 6.41
C ALA A 18 -0.56 12.30 6.81
N LEU A 19 -1.82 12.39 7.26
CA LEU A 19 -2.63 11.22 7.61
C LEU A 19 -2.92 10.35 6.38
N ILE A 20 -3.29 10.96 5.26
CA ILE A 20 -3.53 10.25 4.00
C ILE A 20 -2.24 9.57 3.51
N ALA A 21 -1.11 10.27 3.58
CA ALA A 21 0.19 9.72 3.19
C ALA A 21 0.59 8.53 4.07
N ALA A 22 0.39 8.63 5.39
CA ALA A 22 0.65 7.53 6.32
C ALA A 22 -0.25 6.31 6.03
N PHE A 23 -1.54 6.55 5.76
CA PHE A 23 -2.48 5.48 5.43
C PHE A 23 -2.14 4.81 4.10
N ALA A 24 -1.82 5.59 3.07
CA ALA A 24 -1.35 5.07 1.79
C ALA A 24 -0.07 4.23 1.95
N HIS A 25 0.86 4.66 2.80
CA HIS A 25 2.08 3.91 3.10
C HIS A 25 1.78 2.53 3.70
N VAL A 26 0.84 2.47 4.65
CA VAL A 26 0.41 1.21 5.27
C VAL A 26 -0.26 0.31 4.23
N LEU A 27 -1.24 0.81 3.47
CA LEU A 27 -1.94 0.02 2.45
C LEU A 27 -0.99 -0.53 1.38
N LEU A 28 -0.03 0.28 0.93
CA LEU A 28 0.98 -0.17 -0.03
C LEU A 28 1.91 -1.22 0.60
N THR A 29 2.28 -1.07 1.87
CA THR A 29 3.06 -2.10 2.57
C THR A 29 2.32 -3.45 2.63
N LEU A 30 1.02 -3.42 2.95
CA LEU A 30 0.17 -4.62 2.98
C LEU A 30 -0.02 -5.23 1.58
N LEU A 31 -0.09 -4.41 0.53
CA LEU A 31 -0.13 -4.89 -0.85
C LEU A 31 1.18 -5.58 -1.25
N GLY A 32 2.32 -5.11 -0.75
CA GLY A 32 3.60 -5.79 -0.90
C GLY A 32 3.61 -7.17 -0.24
N GLU A 33 3.12 -7.25 1.00
CA GLU A 33 2.98 -8.51 1.75
C GLU A 33 2.08 -9.51 1.01
N ALA A 34 0.95 -9.03 0.47
CA ALA A 34 0.04 -9.83 -0.34
C ALA A 34 0.73 -10.41 -1.58
N GLY A 35 1.59 -9.63 -2.25
CA GLY A 35 2.37 -10.09 -3.39
C GLY A 35 3.37 -11.20 -3.04
N GLU A 36 4.00 -11.13 -1.86
CA GLU A 36 4.86 -12.20 -1.35
C GLU A 36 4.07 -13.47 -1.01
N ARG A 37 2.94 -13.33 -0.30
CA ARG A 37 2.04 -14.46 0.04
C ARG A 37 1.46 -15.13 -1.20
N ALA A 38 1.13 -14.35 -2.23
CA ALA A 38 0.68 -14.85 -3.51
C ALA A 38 1.80 -15.53 -4.33
N GLY A 39 3.07 -15.50 -3.88
CA GLY A 39 4.21 -16.07 -4.60
C GLY A 39 4.55 -15.34 -5.90
N LEU A 40 4.12 -14.08 -6.02
CA LEU A 40 4.41 -13.22 -7.18
C LEU A 40 5.81 -12.59 -7.08
N ASP A 41 6.48 -12.68 -5.92
CA ASP A 41 7.87 -12.27 -5.69
C ASP A 41 8.85 -12.94 -6.67
N ARG A 42 8.54 -14.16 -7.12
CA ARG A 42 9.33 -14.90 -8.11
C ARG A 42 9.40 -14.19 -9.46
N LEU A 43 8.42 -13.35 -9.79
CA LEU A 43 8.42 -12.52 -11.00
C LEU A 43 9.26 -11.24 -10.85
N LEU A 44 9.55 -10.82 -9.61
CA LEU A 44 10.47 -9.73 -9.30
C LEU A 44 11.94 -10.18 -9.35
N LYS A 45 12.19 -11.51 -9.30
CA LYS A 45 13.51 -12.14 -9.18
C LYS A 45 14.26 -12.39 -10.50
N THR A 46 13.73 -11.98 -11.65
CA THR A 46 14.36 -12.26 -12.96
C THR A 46 15.67 -11.49 -13.21
N ASN A 47 16.01 -10.50 -12.37
CA ASN A 47 17.29 -9.78 -12.48
C ASN A 47 18.34 -10.36 -11.50
N THR A 48 19.42 -10.85 -12.10
CA THR A 48 20.61 -11.51 -11.57
C THR A 48 21.46 -10.67 -10.60
N VAL A 49 20.94 -10.32 -9.42
CA VAL A 49 21.79 -9.86 -8.31
C VAL A 49 21.22 -10.37 -6.98
N LYS A 50 22.03 -11.11 -6.21
CA LYS A 50 21.64 -11.85 -5.00
C LYS A 50 21.09 -11.01 -3.83
N HIS A 51 20.95 -9.68 -3.93
CA HIS A 51 20.39 -8.86 -2.85
C HIS A 51 19.68 -7.60 -3.38
N ARG A 52 18.35 -7.64 -3.40
CA ARG A 52 17.44 -6.63 -2.83
C ARG A 52 16.02 -7.13 -3.06
N THR A 53 15.49 -7.93 -2.13
CA THR A 53 14.05 -7.94 -1.92
C THR A 53 13.66 -6.48 -1.68
N LEU A 54 12.85 -5.89 -2.57
CA LEU A 54 12.28 -4.56 -2.33
C LEU A 54 11.61 -4.59 -0.95
N SER A 55 11.70 -3.53 -0.15
CA SER A 55 10.87 -3.45 1.05
C SER A 55 9.40 -3.67 0.67
N LEU A 56 8.58 -4.21 1.59
CA LEU A 56 7.16 -4.47 1.32
C LEU A 56 6.44 -3.25 0.74
N TYR A 57 6.71 -2.05 1.26
CA TYR A 57 6.22 -0.79 0.68
C TYR A 57 6.57 -0.63 -0.80
N ASN A 58 7.84 -0.83 -1.18
CA ASN A 58 8.29 -0.71 -2.56
C ASN A 58 7.72 -1.81 -3.47
N GLN A 59 7.54 -3.03 -2.93
CA GLN A 59 6.81 -4.10 -3.65
C GLN A 59 5.36 -3.70 -3.89
N GLY A 60 4.69 -3.13 -2.89
CA GLY A 60 3.34 -2.60 -3.02
C GLY A 60 3.22 -1.49 -4.06
N CYS A 61 4.14 -0.52 -4.06
CA CYS A 61 4.21 0.52 -5.08
C CYS A 61 4.34 -0.07 -6.49
N TYR A 62 5.19 -1.09 -6.65
CA TYR A 62 5.34 -1.81 -7.91
C TYR A 62 4.03 -2.48 -8.34
N TRP A 63 3.40 -3.24 -7.43
CA TRP A 63 2.13 -3.90 -7.71
C TRP A 63 1.03 -2.92 -8.05
N TYR A 64 0.89 -1.83 -7.30
CA TYR A 64 -0.09 -0.78 -7.55
C TYR A 64 0.05 -0.18 -8.95
N THR A 65 1.29 0.07 -9.38
CA THR A 65 1.58 0.57 -10.74
C THR A 65 1.31 -0.47 -11.82
N ALA A 66 1.44 -1.77 -11.49
CA ALA A 66 1.25 -2.87 -12.42
C ALA A 66 -0.23 -3.28 -12.62
N ILE A 67 -1.11 -3.02 -11.64
CA ILE A 67 -2.54 -3.41 -11.66
C ILE A 67 -3.24 -3.07 -12.99
N PRO A 68 -3.14 -1.85 -13.56
CA PRO A 68 -3.88 -1.49 -14.77
C PRO A 68 -3.58 -2.37 -15.99
N ASN A 69 -2.39 -2.97 -16.04
CA ASN A 69 -1.93 -3.81 -17.15
C ASN A 69 -1.73 -5.28 -16.70
N MET A 70 -2.21 -5.64 -15.51
CA MET A 70 -2.02 -6.98 -14.95
C MET A 70 -3.01 -7.96 -15.59
N ARG A 71 -2.52 -9.13 -15.99
CA ARG A 71 -3.37 -10.27 -16.39
C ARG A 71 -4.39 -10.57 -15.30
N GLU A 72 -5.64 -10.79 -15.69
CA GLU A 72 -6.78 -10.99 -14.77
C GLU A 72 -6.52 -12.08 -13.73
N GLU A 73 -6.01 -13.24 -14.15
CA GLU A 73 -5.66 -14.36 -13.24
C GLU A 73 -4.72 -13.91 -12.11
N ARG A 74 -3.71 -13.09 -12.43
CA ARG A 74 -2.75 -12.57 -11.46
C ARG A 74 -3.37 -11.49 -10.58
N LEU A 75 -4.25 -10.67 -11.15
CA LEU A 75 -4.96 -9.64 -10.41
C LEU A 75 -5.87 -10.30 -9.36
N VAL A 76 -6.63 -11.32 -9.75
CA VAL A 76 -7.48 -12.09 -8.82
C VAL A 76 -6.64 -12.72 -7.72
N GLN A 77 -5.51 -13.34 -8.07
CA GLN A 77 -4.60 -13.95 -7.10
C GLN A 77 -4.05 -12.92 -6.09
N LEU A 78 -3.56 -11.77 -6.58
CA LEU A 78 -3.04 -10.69 -5.74
C LEU A 78 -4.13 -10.11 -4.83
N MET A 79 -5.32 -9.82 -5.37
CA MET A 79 -6.40 -9.20 -4.61
C MET A 79 -7.02 -10.15 -3.59
N THR A 80 -7.02 -11.45 -3.86
CA THR A 80 -7.45 -12.48 -2.89
C THR A 80 -6.51 -12.47 -1.68
N ALA A 81 -5.20 -12.58 -1.92
CA ALA A 81 -4.20 -12.52 -0.85
C ALA A 81 -4.24 -11.17 -0.11
N TYR A 82 -4.47 -10.07 -0.83
CA TYR A 82 -4.58 -8.75 -0.21
C TYR A 82 -5.80 -8.64 0.71
N GLY A 83 -6.95 -9.21 0.31
CA GLY A 83 -8.13 -9.30 1.17
C GLY A 83 -7.90 -10.14 2.42
N GLU A 84 -7.08 -11.20 2.36
CA GLU A 84 -6.69 -11.99 3.54
C GLU A 84 -5.78 -11.18 4.47
N VAL A 85 -4.72 -10.58 3.93
CA VAL A 85 -3.80 -9.70 4.70
C VAL A 85 -4.58 -8.59 5.41
N LEU A 86 -5.47 -7.90 4.71
CA LEU A 86 -6.27 -6.80 5.30
C LEU A 86 -7.14 -7.26 6.48
N ARG A 87 -7.65 -8.49 6.46
CA ARG A 87 -8.49 -9.04 7.54
C ARG A 87 -7.69 -9.47 8.77
N GLU A 88 -6.44 -9.90 8.57
CA GLU A 88 -5.55 -10.30 9.66
C GLU A 88 -5.03 -9.11 10.48
N HIS A 89 -4.85 -7.96 9.84
CA HIS A 89 -4.38 -6.75 10.51
C HIS A 89 -5.56 -6.09 11.25
N ALA A 90 -5.55 -6.16 12.60
CA ALA A 90 -6.64 -5.67 13.46
C ALA A 90 -6.98 -4.19 13.26
N VAL A 91 -5.97 -3.36 12.95
CA VAL A 91 -6.13 -1.93 12.67
C VAL A 91 -6.89 -1.67 11.36
N THR A 92 -6.70 -2.49 10.32
CA THR A 92 -7.52 -2.37 9.10
C THR A 92 -8.95 -2.82 9.33
N ARG A 93 -9.19 -3.80 10.21
CA ARG A 93 -10.55 -4.21 10.58
C ARG A 93 -11.34 -3.10 11.30
N GLU A 94 -10.69 -2.33 12.17
CA GLU A 94 -11.31 -1.20 12.86
C GLU A 94 -11.47 0.04 11.97
N ILE A 95 -10.50 0.32 11.10
CA ILE A 95 -10.50 1.54 10.26
C ILE A 95 -11.32 1.38 8.97
N LEU A 96 -11.25 0.23 8.30
CA LEU A 96 -11.91 0.02 6.99
C LEU A 96 -13.34 -0.52 7.10
N GLY A 97 -13.76 -0.97 8.29
CA GLY A 97 -15.01 -1.70 8.45
C GLY A 97 -14.92 -3.09 7.82
N THR A 98 -15.86 -3.98 8.17
CA THR A 98 -15.89 -5.33 7.60
C THR A 98 -16.40 -5.22 6.16
N ILE A 99 -15.52 -5.34 5.16
CA ILE A 99 -15.89 -5.40 3.73
C ILE A 99 -16.18 -6.85 3.35
#